data_AF-A0A3Q3EIH8-F1
#
_entry.id   AF-A0A3Q3EIH8-F1
#
_cell.length_a   1.000
_cell.length_b   1.000
_cell.length_c   1.000
_cell.angle_alpha   90.00
_cell.angle_beta   90.00
_cell.angle_gamma   90.00
#
_symmetry.space_group_name_H-M   'P 1'
#
loop_
_entity.id
_entity.type
_entity.pdbx_description
1 polymer ?
#
loop_
_entity_poly.entity_id
_entity_poly.type
_entity_poly.pdbx_seq_one_letter_code
_entity_poly.pdbx_strand_id
1 'polypeptide(L)'
;MAGRGREDWFEREEFIGQISDIRVQNLQVEREGVQKRTFTRWMNLHLEKCKPPLQVQDLFQDIQDGHVLMALLEELSGCKLVRLGSGSSRVFKLPFLATR
;
A
#
# COMPACT_ATOMS: atom_id res chain seq x y z
N MET A 1 -10.90 21.28 51.69
CA MET A 1 -9.60 21.21 50.97
C MET A 1 -9.51 19.90 50.16
N ALA A 2 -10.35 19.73 49.12
CA ALA A 2 -10.40 18.48 48.33
C ALA A 2 -10.50 18.71 46.81
N GLY A 3 -10.13 19.90 46.33
CA GLY A 3 -10.12 20.24 44.89
C GLY A 3 -8.82 19.88 44.18
N ARG A 4 -7.68 20.14 44.83
CA ARG A 4 -6.33 20.05 44.23
C ARG A 4 -5.90 18.66 43.75
N GLY A 5 -6.41 17.59 44.36
CA GLY A 5 -6.03 16.23 43.99
C GLY A 5 -6.66 15.79 42.67
N ARG A 6 -7.93 16.15 42.41
CA ARG A 6 -8.63 15.71 41.20
C ARG A 6 -8.05 16.32 39.92
N GLU A 7 -7.59 17.56 39.99
CA GLU A 7 -6.97 18.24 38.85
C GLU A 7 -5.59 17.63 38.54
N ASP A 8 -4.74 17.36 39.54
CA ASP A 8 -3.46 16.64 39.35
C ASP A 8 -3.66 15.24 38.75
N TRP A 9 -4.68 14.49 39.22
CA TRP A 9 -5.03 13.20 38.61
C TRP A 9 -5.45 13.35 37.14
N PHE A 10 -6.23 14.38 36.80
CA PHE A 10 -6.68 14.63 35.44
C PHE A 10 -5.54 15.05 34.51
N GLU A 11 -4.66 15.96 34.95
CA GLU A 11 -3.46 16.38 34.20
C GLU A 11 -2.52 15.21 33.91
N ARG A 12 -2.36 14.28 34.85
CA ARG A 12 -1.57 13.06 34.65
C ARG A 12 -2.18 12.14 33.61
N GLU A 13 -3.48 11.89 33.68
CA GLU A 13 -4.18 11.05 32.70
C GLU A 13 -4.13 11.67 31.30
N GLU A 14 -4.29 12.99 31.20
CA GLU A 14 -4.14 13.72 29.93
C GLU A 14 -2.71 13.56 29.37
N PHE A 15 -1.69 13.72 30.21
CA PHE A 15 -0.29 13.52 29.82
C PHE A 15 0.00 12.09 29.37
N ILE A 16 -0.53 11.09 30.07
CA ILE A 16 -0.42 9.67 29.70
C ILE A 16 -1.12 9.42 28.36
N GLY A 17 -2.31 10.01 28.16
CA GLY A 17 -3.05 9.97 26.91
C GLY A 17 -2.24 10.50 25.74
N GLN A 18 -1.65 11.70 25.88
CA GLN A 18 -0.80 12.31 24.85
C GLN A 18 0.41 11.44 24.50
N ILE A 19 1.09 10.85 25.49
CA ILE A 19 2.22 9.94 25.25
C ILE A 19 1.76 8.70 24.49
N SER A 20 0.60 8.14 24.88
CA SER A 20 0.01 6.98 24.20
C SER A 20 -0.30 7.31 22.74
N ASP A 21 -0.92 8.45 22.47
CA ASP A 21 -1.30 8.90 21.13
C ASP A 21 -0.07 9.08 20.23
N ILE A 22 0.97 9.76 20.75
CA ILE A 22 2.25 9.91 20.05
C ILE A 22 2.84 8.54 19.71
N ARG A 23 2.81 7.59 20.66
CA ARG A 23 3.33 6.24 20.43
C ARG A 23 2.55 5.49 19.36
N VAL A 24 1.22 5.57 19.39
CA VAL A 24 0.34 4.96 18.39
C VAL A 24 0.64 5.54 17.00
N GLN A 25 0.76 6.86 16.90
CA GLN A 25 1.08 7.53 15.64
C GLN A 25 2.45 7.12 15.09
N ASN A 26 3.48 7.08 15.93
CA ASN A 26 4.82 6.64 15.53
C ASN A 26 4.80 5.18 15.03
N LEU A 27 4.10 4.28 15.74
CA LEU A 27 3.95 2.89 15.31
C LEU A 27 3.22 2.79 13.97
N GLN A 28 2.25 3.66 13.70
CA GLN A 28 1.55 3.70 12.43
C GLN A 28 2.50 4.12 11.29
N VAL A 29 3.27 5.19 11.47
CA VAL A 29 4.26 5.64 10.47
C VAL A 29 5.28 4.56 10.16
N GLU A 30 5.82 3.88 11.19
CA GLU A 30 6.75 2.77 11.00
C GLU A 30 6.11 1.61 10.23
N ARG A 31 4.87 1.23 10.58
CA ARG A 31 4.13 0.17 9.88
C ARG A 31 3.89 0.52 8.42
N GLU A 32 3.46 1.73 8.12
CA GLU A 32 3.24 2.21 6.75
C GLU A 32 4.55 2.20 5.96
N GLY A 33 5.66 2.64 6.56
CA GLY A 33 6.98 2.61 5.93
C GLY A 33 7.49 1.17 5.68
N VAL A 34 7.24 0.23 6.58
CA VAL A 34 7.58 -1.19 6.39
C VAL A 34 6.69 -1.82 5.31
N GLN A 35 5.39 -1.55 5.31
CA GLN A 35 4.46 -2.05 4.30
C GLN A 35 4.83 -1.55 2.91
N LYS A 36 5.09 -0.23 2.76
CA LYS A 36 5.53 0.37 1.49
C LYS A 36 6.79 -0.32 0.99
N ARG A 37 7.84 -0.42 1.82
CA ARG A 37 9.12 -1.04 1.44
C ARG A 37 8.96 -2.51 1.06
N THR A 38 8.17 -3.26 1.83
CA THR A 38 7.95 -4.70 1.60
C THR A 38 7.21 -4.90 0.29
N PHE A 39 6.14 -4.14 0.05
CA PHE A 39 5.35 -4.23 -1.17
C PHE A 39 6.16 -3.81 -2.40
N THR A 40 6.91 -2.71 -2.33
CA THR A 40 7.80 -2.29 -3.43
C THR A 40 8.84 -3.35 -3.78
N ARG A 41 9.48 -3.96 -2.78
CA ARG A 41 10.44 -5.05 -3.02
C ARG A 41 9.77 -6.27 -3.66
N TRP A 42 8.60 -6.64 -3.17
CA TRP A 42 7.84 -7.76 -3.73
C TRP A 42 7.43 -7.50 -5.18
N MET A 43 7.00 -6.29 -5.52
CA MET A 43 6.71 -5.92 -6.91
C MET A 43 7.96 -6.04 -7.78
N ASN A 44 9.09 -5.48 -7.33
CA ASN A 44 10.34 -5.53 -8.10
C ASN A 44 10.85 -6.96 -8.36
N LEU A 45 10.66 -7.89 -7.41
CA LEU A 45 10.99 -9.31 -7.58
C LEU A 45 10.19 -10.01 -8.70
N HIS A 46 8.98 -9.52 -9.00
CA HIS A 46 8.20 -10.05 -10.13
C HIS A 46 8.50 -9.28 -11.41
N LEU A 47 8.59 -7.96 -11.33
CA LEU A 47 8.80 -7.09 -12.48
C LEU A 47 10.19 -7.25 -13.14
N GLU A 48 11.20 -7.73 -12.41
CA GLU A 48 12.50 -8.09 -12.98
C GLU A 48 12.44 -9.25 -13.99
N LYS A 49 11.41 -10.10 -13.89
CA LYS A 49 11.19 -11.25 -14.79
C LYS A 49 10.49 -10.85 -16.08
N CYS A 50 9.83 -9.69 -16.08
CA CYS A 50 9.16 -9.15 -17.26
C CYS A 50 10.16 -8.80 -18.37
N LYS A 51 9.67 -8.77 -19.62
CA LYS A 51 10.46 -8.36 -20.79
C LYS A 51 9.73 -7.22 -21.53
N PRO A 52 10.24 -5.98 -21.49
CA PRO A 52 11.45 -5.51 -20.79
C PRO A 52 11.30 -5.54 -19.26
N PRO A 53 12.42 -5.62 -18.51
CA PRO A 53 12.38 -5.59 -17.05
C PRO A 53 11.88 -4.23 -16.56
N LEU A 54 11.03 -4.26 -15.53
CA LEU A 54 10.44 -3.07 -14.92
C LEU A 54 10.92 -2.96 -13.47
N GLN A 55 10.98 -1.73 -12.97
CA GLN A 55 11.34 -1.45 -11.58
C GLN A 55 10.53 -0.26 -11.05
N VAL A 56 10.02 -0.41 -9.85
CA VAL A 56 9.34 0.62 -9.07
C VAL A 56 10.34 1.28 -8.12
N GLN A 57 10.47 2.59 -8.22
CA GLN A 57 11.27 3.44 -7.34
C GLN A 57 10.36 4.18 -6.33
N ASP A 58 9.28 4.80 -6.81
CA ASP A 58 8.24 5.35 -5.94
C ASP A 58 6.90 4.70 -6.22
N LEU A 59 6.51 3.81 -5.29
CA LEU A 59 5.27 3.05 -5.37
C LEU A 59 4.05 3.89 -5.75
N PHE A 60 3.87 5.06 -5.14
CA PHE A 60 2.64 5.84 -5.35
C PHE A 60 2.64 6.64 -6.64
N GLN A 61 3.80 6.86 -7.26
CA GLN A 61 3.94 7.56 -8.53
C GLN A 61 3.93 6.56 -9.69
N ASP A 62 4.70 5.48 -9.55
CA ASP A 62 4.93 4.51 -10.63
C ASP A 62 3.71 3.62 -10.92
N ILE A 63 2.75 3.50 -9.99
CA ILE A 63 1.51 2.74 -10.21
C ILE A 63 0.35 3.58 -10.77
N GLN A 64 0.49 4.91 -10.86
CA GLN A 64 -0.64 5.80 -11.19
C GLN A 64 -1.21 5.58 -12.59
N ASP A 65 -0.33 5.34 -13.55
CA ASP A 65 -0.70 5.10 -14.95
C ASP A 65 -1.27 3.68 -15.17
N GLY A 66 -1.13 2.80 -14.16
CA GLY A 66 -1.55 1.40 -14.18
C GLY A 66 -0.66 0.49 -15.02
N HIS A 67 0.38 0.98 -15.69
CA HIS A 67 1.23 0.16 -16.56
C HIS A 67 2.02 -0.89 -15.74
N VAL A 68 2.56 -0.47 -14.61
CA VAL A 68 3.27 -1.36 -13.68
C VAL A 68 2.35 -2.44 -13.13
N LEU A 69 1.12 -2.07 -12.76
CA LEU A 69 0.12 -3.03 -12.26
C LEU A 69 -0.26 -4.04 -13.33
N MET A 70 -0.33 -3.59 -14.58
CA MET A 70 -0.61 -4.47 -15.72
C MET A 70 0.47 -5.51 -15.95
N ALA A 71 1.73 -5.10 -16.01
CA ALA A 71 2.84 -6.03 -16.16
C ALA A 71 2.91 -7.02 -14.98
N LEU A 72 2.68 -6.55 -13.76
CA LEU A 72 2.61 -7.40 -12.58
C LEU A 72 1.49 -8.44 -12.67
N LEU A 73 0.30 -8.06 -13.13
CA LEU A 73 -0.82 -9.00 -13.32
C LEU A 73 -0.52 -10.04 -14.41
N GLU A 74 0.13 -9.65 -15.51
CA GLU A 74 0.57 -10.59 -16.55
C GLU A 74 1.57 -11.61 -16.00
N GLU A 75 2.56 -11.14 -15.24
CA GLU A 75 3.58 -11.99 -14.61
C GLU A 75 2.95 -12.96 -13.60
N LEU A 76 2.07 -12.47 -12.72
CA LEU A 76 1.43 -13.29 -11.70
C LEU A 76 0.42 -14.30 -12.28
N SER A 77 -0.26 -13.94 -13.37
CA SER A 77 -1.23 -14.82 -14.03
C SER A 77 -0.60 -15.76 -15.05
N GLY A 78 0.65 -15.51 -15.46
CA GLY A 78 1.31 -16.21 -16.56
C GLY A 78 0.63 -16.02 -17.93
N CYS A 79 -0.30 -15.06 -18.04
CA CYS A 79 -1.09 -14.80 -19.23
C CYS A 79 -0.87 -13.38 -19.71
N LYS A 80 -0.70 -13.19 -21.03
CA LYS A 80 -0.68 -11.84 -21.60
C LYS A 80 -2.08 -11.23 -21.58
N LEU A 81 -2.19 -10.04 -21.01
CA LEU A 81 -3.43 -9.28 -20.94
C LEU A 81 -3.58 -8.46 -22.23
N VAL A 82 -4.45 -8.92 -23.12
CA VAL A 82 -4.79 -8.18 -24.33
C VAL A 82 -5.73 -7.02 -23.97
N ARG A 83 -5.31 -5.78 -24.22
CA ARG A 83 -6.18 -4.60 -24.07
C ARG A 83 -7.37 -4.71 -25.02
N LEU A 84 -8.56 -4.90 -24.47
CA LEU A 84 -9.81 -4.81 -25.22
C LEU A 84 -10.21 -3.34 -25.36
N GLY A 85 -9.79 -2.70 -26.46
CA GLY A 85 -10.37 -1.45 -26.94
C GLY A 85 -9.79 -0.15 -26.34
N SER A 86 -9.41 0.75 -27.24
CA SER A 86 -9.02 2.13 -26.93
C SER A 86 -10.26 2.93 -26.50
N GLY A 87 -10.60 2.89 -25.21
CA GLY A 87 -11.66 3.73 -24.67
C GLY A 87 -11.79 3.61 -23.17
N SER A 88 -11.08 4.46 -22.43
CA SER A 88 -11.37 4.94 -21.05
C SER A 88 -11.83 3.96 -19.95
N SER A 89 -11.82 2.64 -20.15
CA SER A 89 -12.39 1.69 -19.19
C SER A 89 -11.40 0.64 -18.72
N ARG A 90 -11.31 0.58 -17.39
CA ARG A 90 -10.55 -0.33 -16.52
C ARG A 90 -11.05 -1.78 -16.62
N VAL A 91 -11.01 -2.39 -17.79
CA VAL A 91 -11.44 -3.80 -17.93
C VAL A 91 -10.41 -4.60 -18.70
N PHE A 92 -9.63 -5.37 -17.94
CA PHE A 92 -8.78 -6.44 -18.45
C PHE A 92 -9.50 -7.76 -18.22
N LYS A 93 -9.75 -8.53 -19.28
CA LYS A 93 -10.33 -9.88 -19.14
C LYS A 93 -9.22 -10.87 -18.84
N LEU A 94 -9.32 -11.53 -17.68
CA LEU A 94 -8.54 -12.72 -17.38
C LEU A 94 -9.18 -13.92 -18.10
N PRO A 95 -8.44 -14.66 -18.93
CA PRO A 95 -9.00 -15.72 -19.76
C PRO A 95 -9.64 -16.88 -18.95
N PHE A 96 -9.30 -17.04 -17.67
CA PHE A 96 -9.87 -18.09 -16.83
C PHE A 96 -11.36 -17.88 -16.46
N LEU A 97 -11.90 -16.67 -16.60
CA LEU A 97 -13.29 -16.35 -16.23
C LEU A 97 -14.27 -16.42 -17.40
N ALA A 98 -13.79 -16.69 -18.63
CA ALA A 98 -14.62 -16.73 -19.83
C ALA A 98 -15.19 -18.14 -20.13
N THR A 99 -14.94 -19.13 -19.28
CA THR A 99 -15.43 -20.50 -19.49
C THR A 99 -16.06 -21.03 -18.21
N ARG A 100 -17.33 -20.67 -18.00
CA ARG A 100 -18.33 -21.46 -17.27
C ARG A 100 -19.72 -21.04 -17.68
#